data_AF-A0A8H7TCP8-F1
#
_entry.id   AF-A0A8H7TCP8-F1
#
_cell.length_a   1.000
_cell.length_b   1.000
_cell.length_c   1.000
_cell.angle_alpha   90.00
_cell.angle_beta   90.00
_cell.angle_gamma   90.00
#
_symmetry.space_group_name_H-M   'P 1'
#
loop_
_entity.id
_entity.type
_entity.pdbx_description
1 polymer ?
#
loop_
_entity_poly.entity_id
_entity_poly.type
_entity_poly.pdbx_seq_one_letter_code
_entity_poly.pdbx_strand_id
1 'polypeptide(L)'
;MSAPGTPVTSAASLPDADVDPSPPSSSKKTREAWWSRYAASNSSNLSFVKPPEPFDPKGRRLLLSLDGGGVRGLSSILILKHIMDELNAHREKRLEPWQVFDMIGGTSTGGLIAIMLGHLKMSIDNTQAAYNKLSREVFGPRRSKYNLPGKLLDIIRLYNILRVNAKFDSKRLEEAIRRTIATSSHDPDAPFHAQGNEPDCRVLVCSTHQSDGSLAILSNFKLEGSTQDPVGNVKIWEAARATSAATRFFDPIKIGDFKLGHVDGAFGNNNPIRTVWSQANHLWVRERNPPEFFVLSIGTGEATRPGIGGGWSSIIRTLIKIATQTEQTADEFSDDHRDLIQDEMLYRFNVAHGLETVHLDEYKHMNMIAGATKTYLNRPATEDVLARCVRKLKILTQCNYLSPASYYQSIR
;
A
#
# COMPACT_ATOMS: atom_id res chain seq x y z
N MET A 1 -7.34 84.54 -4.89
CA MET A 1 -7.82 83.36 -4.13
C MET A 1 -6.85 82.22 -4.37
N SER A 2 -5.81 82.10 -3.54
CA SER A 2 -4.92 80.92 -3.48
C SER A 2 -4.30 80.90 -2.08
N ALA A 3 -4.67 79.91 -1.27
CA ALA A 3 -4.07 79.59 0.02
C ALA A 3 -3.27 78.26 -0.12
N PRO A 4 -2.55 77.77 0.90
CA PRO A 4 -1.10 77.87 1.00
C PRO A 4 -0.40 76.52 0.88
N GLY A 5 0.93 76.58 0.69
CA GLY A 5 1.81 75.42 0.62
C GLY A 5 1.91 74.63 1.93
N THR A 6 2.15 73.32 1.78
CA THR A 6 2.60 72.40 2.82
C THR A 6 3.93 71.76 2.41
N PRO A 7 4.76 71.32 3.39
CA PRO A 7 6.19 71.14 3.21
C PRO A 7 6.60 69.70 2.87
N VAL A 8 7.82 69.59 2.35
CA VAL A 8 8.57 68.36 2.09
C VAL A 8 8.78 67.56 3.38
N THR A 9 8.51 66.26 3.36
CA THR A 9 9.13 65.30 4.29
C THR A 9 9.83 64.18 3.53
N SER A 10 11.10 64.03 3.88
CA SER A 10 12.12 63.13 3.37
C SER A 10 11.73 61.65 3.37
N ALA A 11 12.31 60.92 2.42
CA ALA A 11 12.38 59.46 2.41
C ALA A 11 12.76 58.91 3.79
N ALA A 12 11.87 58.12 4.38
CA ALA A 12 12.23 57.21 5.47
C ALA A 12 12.86 55.97 4.83
N SER A 13 14.16 55.83 5.08
CA SER A 13 14.97 54.64 4.81
C SER A 13 14.28 53.37 5.32
N LEU A 14 14.29 52.33 4.48
CA LEU A 14 13.99 50.96 4.89
C LEU A 14 14.96 50.57 6.03
N PRO A 15 14.48 50.06 7.18
CA PRO A 15 15.39 49.54 8.18
C PRO A 15 16.00 48.22 7.69
N ASP A 16 17.31 48.12 7.83
CA ASP A 16 18.16 46.99 7.45
C ASP A 16 17.55 45.64 7.88
N ALA A 17 17.27 44.80 6.88
CA ALA A 17 16.84 43.43 7.07
C ALA A 17 18.07 42.54 7.27
N ASP A 18 18.76 42.68 8.40
CA ASP A 18 19.83 41.74 8.80
C ASP A 18 20.00 41.75 10.32
N VAL A 19 19.10 41.04 11.02
CA VAL A 19 19.39 40.48 12.35
C VAL A 19 18.90 39.04 12.33
N ASP A 20 19.84 38.10 12.18
CA ASP A 20 19.62 36.66 12.32
C ASP A 20 18.91 36.36 13.67
N PRO A 21 17.72 35.73 13.69
CA PRO A 21 16.95 35.48 14.90
C PRO A 21 17.46 34.22 15.62
N SER A 22 18.78 34.10 15.78
CA SER A 22 19.40 32.98 16.47
C SER A 22 19.25 33.16 17.99
N PRO A 23 18.51 32.28 18.69
CA PRO A 23 18.41 32.35 20.14
C PRO A 23 19.77 32.00 20.78
N PRO A 24 20.14 32.62 21.92
CA PRO A 24 21.43 32.35 22.56
C PRO A 24 21.55 30.87 23.00
N SER A 25 22.77 30.33 22.94
CA SER A 25 23.10 28.90 23.11
C SER A 25 23.02 28.37 24.55
N SER A 26 22.24 28.98 25.44
CA SER A 26 22.10 28.53 26.83
C SER A 26 20.67 28.08 27.16
N SER A 27 20.53 27.42 28.32
CA SER A 27 19.41 26.61 28.84
C SER A 27 17.99 26.84 28.27
N LYS A 28 17.17 25.77 28.25
CA LYS A 28 15.77 25.77 27.78
C LYS A 28 14.94 26.98 28.29
N LYS A 29 15.16 27.38 29.54
CA LYS A 29 14.48 28.51 30.19
C LYS A 29 14.88 29.87 29.60
N THR A 30 16.14 30.02 29.18
CA THR A 30 16.66 31.22 28.53
C THR A 30 16.09 31.37 27.11
N ARG A 31 15.92 30.25 26.39
CA ARG A 31 15.29 30.22 25.06
C ARG A 31 13.82 30.58 25.10
N GLU A 32 13.07 30.05 26.06
CA GLU A 32 11.64 30.36 26.24
C GLU A 32 11.42 31.85 26.56
N ALA A 33 12.23 32.41 27.46
CA ALA A 33 12.18 33.84 27.78
C ALA A 33 12.56 34.74 26.59
N TRP A 34 13.48 34.29 25.73
CA TRP A 34 13.86 35.00 24.50
C TRP A 34 12.69 35.03 23.49
N TRP A 35 12.03 33.89 23.26
CA TRP A 35 10.87 33.81 22.36
C TRP A 35 9.68 34.64 22.87
N SER A 36 9.41 34.65 24.17
CA SER A 36 8.35 35.50 24.73
C SER A 36 8.64 36.99 24.55
N ARG A 37 9.90 37.42 24.67
CA ARG A 37 10.29 38.83 24.46
C ARG A 37 10.28 39.23 22.99
N TYR A 38 10.73 38.35 22.09
CA TYR A 38 10.68 38.56 20.65
C TYR A 38 9.24 38.66 20.13
N ALA A 39 8.35 37.77 20.58
CA ALA A 39 6.93 37.81 20.23
C ALA A 39 6.23 39.08 20.76
N ALA A 40 6.64 39.58 21.93
CA ALA A 40 6.10 40.82 22.51
C ALA A 40 6.60 42.09 21.79
N SER A 41 7.83 42.08 21.23
CA SER A 41 8.39 43.24 20.53
C SER A 41 7.98 43.36 19.06
N ASN A 42 7.56 42.26 18.42
CA ASN A 42 7.23 42.21 17.00
C ASN A 42 5.72 42.07 16.70
N SER A 43 4.85 42.42 17.66
CA SER A 43 3.40 42.26 17.54
C SER A 43 2.76 43.04 16.37
N SER A 44 3.46 44.01 15.78
CA SER A 44 3.03 44.79 14.61
C SER A 44 3.46 44.20 13.25
N ASN A 45 4.34 43.20 13.21
CA ASN A 45 4.82 42.55 11.97
C ASN A 45 4.29 41.11 11.77
N LEU A 46 3.37 40.66 12.62
CA LEU A 46 2.75 39.33 12.54
C LEU A 46 1.67 39.18 11.45
N SER A 47 1.48 40.17 10.57
CA SER A 47 0.49 40.11 9.48
C SER A 47 0.97 39.38 8.22
N PHE A 48 2.18 38.80 8.21
CA PHE A 48 2.72 38.09 7.02
C PHE A 48 3.06 36.61 7.21
N VAL A 49 2.82 36.03 8.39
CA VAL A 49 2.73 34.57 8.50
C VAL A 49 1.26 34.22 8.29
N LYS A 50 0.91 33.88 7.04
CA LYS A 50 -0.39 33.28 6.73
C LYS A 50 -0.54 32.09 7.71
N PRO A 51 -1.54 32.07 8.61
CA PRO A 51 -1.77 30.88 9.43
C PRO A 51 -1.89 29.68 8.47
N PRO A 52 -1.40 28.48 8.85
CA PRO A 52 -1.69 27.29 8.05
C PRO A 52 -3.20 27.29 7.81
N GLU A 53 -3.59 27.24 6.53
CA GLU A 53 -4.99 27.19 6.11
C GLU A 53 -5.75 26.25 7.05
N PRO A 54 -6.97 26.62 7.52
CA PRO A 54 -7.69 25.83 8.50
C PRO A 54 -7.73 24.37 8.05
N PHE A 55 -7.20 23.50 8.90
CA PHE A 55 -7.08 22.07 8.66
C PHE A 55 -8.44 21.51 8.18
N ASP A 56 -8.51 21.12 6.90
CA ASP A 56 -9.65 20.39 6.35
C ASP A 56 -9.36 18.89 6.44
N PRO A 57 -10.03 18.12 7.33
CA PRO A 57 -9.93 16.67 7.36
C PRO A 57 -10.31 16.02 6.03
N LYS A 58 -11.04 16.72 5.16
CA LYS A 58 -11.40 16.27 3.81
C LYS A 58 -10.37 16.59 2.74
N GLY A 59 -9.35 17.39 3.06
CA GLY A 59 -8.35 17.83 2.09
C GLY A 59 -7.24 16.80 1.80
N ARG A 60 -7.24 15.63 2.46
CA ARG A 60 -6.22 14.60 2.25
C ARG A 60 -6.81 13.20 2.18
N ARG A 61 -6.25 12.37 1.31
CA ARG A 61 -6.63 10.94 1.16
C ARG A 61 -5.43 10.04 1.37
N LEU A 62 -5.62 8.95 2.11
CA LEU A 62 -4.57 8.01 2.47
C LEU A 62 -4.67 6.76 1.58
N LEU A 63 -3.63 6.53 0.78
CA LEU A 63 -3.55 5.46 -0.19
C LEU A 63 -2.53 4.41 0.27
N LEU A 64 -2.92 3.13 0.19
CA LEU A 64 -2.04 1.99 0.43
C LEU A 64 -1.87 1.19 -0.86
N SER A 65 -0.64 0.97 -1.29
CA SER A 65 -0.27 0.14 -2.44
C SER A 65 0.52 -1.08 -1.97
N LEU A 66 0.06 -2.27 -2.35
CA LEU A 66 0.65 -3.55 -1.94
C LEU A 66 1.12 -4.36 -3.15
N ASP A 67 2.40 -4.68 -3.18
CA ASP A 67 2.97 -5.39 -4.32
C ASP A 67 2.59 -6.88 -4.35
N GLY A 68 2.69 -7.46 -5.55
CA GLY A 68 2.68 -8.91 -5.71
C GLY A 68 4.01 -9.56 -5.32
N GLY A 69 3.96 -10.86 -4.98
CA GLY A 69 5.17 -11.59 -4.60
C GLY A 69 5.01 -12.97 -3.96
N GLY A 70 3.86 -13.64 -4.15
CA GLY A 70 3.56 -14.97 -3.57
C GLY A 70 3.76 -14.98 -2.05
N VAL A 71 4.29 -16.07 -1.48
CA VAL A 71 4.49 -16.24 -0.01
C VAL A 71 5.24 -15.09 0.68
N ARG A 72 6.02 -14.31 -0.08
CA ARG A 72 6.74 -13.14 0.44
C ARG A 72 5.83 -11.97 0.82
N GLY A 73 4.55 -12.01 0.45
CA GLY A 73 3.54 -11.08 0.97
C GLY A 73 3.42 -11.05 2.49
N LEU A 74 3.90 -12.10 3.19
CA LEU A 74 4.07 -12.07 4.64
C LEU A 74 4.96 -10.89 5.07
N SER A 75 6.01 -10.54 4.31
CA SER A 75 6.84 -9.37 4.60
C SER A 75 6.01 -8.08 4.58
N SER A 76 5.16 -7.89 3.57
CA SER A 76 4.30 -6.71 3.46
C SER A 76 3.32 -6.62 4.63
N ILE A 77 2.74 -7.76 5.06
CA ILE A 77 1.88 -7.83 6.24
C ILE A 77 2.64 -7.44 7.50
N LEU A 78 3.86 -7.94 7.69
CA LEU A 78 4.67 -7.66 8.88
C LEU A 78 5.10 -6.18 8.96
N ILE A 79 5.48 -5.57 7.83
CA ILE A 79 5.78 -4.14 7.75
C ILE A 79 4.54 -3.32 8.11
N LEU A 80 3.39 -3.61 7.48
CA LEU A 80 2.14 -2.90 7.76
C LEU A 80 1.68 -3.11 9.20
N LYS A 81 1.85 -4.31 9.76
CA LYS A 81 1.55 -4.62 11.16
C LYS A 81 2.37 -3.74 12.09
N HIS A 82 3.67 -3.61 11.85
CA HIS A 82 4.53 -2.74 12.66
C HIS A 82 4.05 -1.28 12.61
N ILE A 83 3.77 -0.75 11.41
CA ILE A 83 3.22 0.61 11.23
C ILE A 83 1.88 0.78 11.97
N MET A 84 0.95 -0.17 11.82
CA MET A 84 -0.36 -0.12 12.46
C MET A 84 -0.28 -0.26 13.98
N ASP A 85 0.64 -1.06 14.51
CA ASP A 85 0.85 -1.22 15.95
C ASP A 85 1.44 0.06 16.55
N GLU A 86 2.41 0.71 15.90
CA GLU A 86 2.93 2.00 16.36
C GLU A 86 1.92 3.15 16.20
N LEU A 87 1.13 3.16 15.12
CA LEU A 87 0.03 4.11 14.91
C LEU A 87 -1.01 4.02 16.03
N ASN A 88 -1.30 2.80 16.46
CA ASN A 88 -2.24 2.50 17.54
C ASN A 88 -1.64 2.56 18.94
N ALA A 89 -0.32 2.74 19.07
CA ALA A 89 0.30 2.92 20.37
C ALA A 89 -0.32 4.14 21.07
N HIS A 90 -0.84 3.92 22.27
CA HIS A 90 -1.51 4.92 23.12
C HIS A 90 -2.86 5.43 22.60
N ARG A 91 -3.50 4.76 21.63
CA ARG A 91 -4.89 5.02 21.25
C ARG A 91 -5.86 4.27 22.17
N GLU A 92 -6.92 4.93 22.62
CA GLU A 92 -8.02 4.27 23.35
C GLU A 92 -8.76 3.26 22.47
N LYS A 93 -9.00 3.62 21.20
CA LYS A 93 -9.61 2.76 20.20
C LYS A 93 -8.61 2.46 19.08
N ARG A 94 -8.35 1.17 18.88
CA ARG A 94 -7.53 0.69 17.76
C ARG A 94 -8.24 1.00 16.44
N LEU A 95 -7.50 1.63 15.51
CA LEU A 95 -7.88 1.74 14.12
C LEU A 95 -7.43 0.51 13.36
N GLU A 96 -8.33 -0.02 12.54
CA GLU A 96 -8.02 -1.04 11.55
C GLU A 96 -7.62 -0.43 10.21
N PRO A 97 -6.91 -1.15 9.33
CA PRO A 97 -6.40 -0.58 8.08
C PRO A 97 -7.47 0.05 7.19
N TRP A 98 -8.67 -0.53 7.10
CA TRP A 98 -9.80 0.05 6.35
C TRP A 98 -10.32 1.38 6.92
N GLN A 99 -9.99 1.70 8.18
CA GLN A 99 -10.35 2.97 8.83
C GLN A 99 -9.24 4.03 8.69
N VAL A 100 -8.04 3.61 8.28
CA VAL A 100 -6.88 4.48 8.09
C VAL A 100 -6.76 4.89 6.63
N PHE A 101 -6.91 3.94 5.71
CA PHE A 101 -6.70 4.17 4.28
C PHE A 101 -8.03 4.33 3.54
N ASP A 102 -8.20 5.45 2.84
CA ASP A 102 -9.33 5.69 1.96
C ASP A 102 -9.34 4.73 0.75
N MET A 103 -8.14 4.33 0.30
CA MET A 103 -7.96 3.34 -0.78
C MET A 103 -6.83 2.36 -0.48
N ILE A 104 -7.10 1.08 -0.70
CA ILE A 104 -6.11 0.00 -0.65
C ILE A 104 -6.08 -0.72 -2.00
N GLY A 105 -4.95 -0.65 -2.69
CA GLY A 105 -4.73 -1.36 -3.94
C GLY A 105 -3.67 -2.44 -3.84
N GLY A 106 -3.83 -3.51 -4.62
CA GLY A 106 -2.85 -4.59 -4.62
C GLY A 106 -2.78 -5.41 -5.90
N THR A 107 -1.62 -6.01 -6.16
CA THR A 107 -1.42 -6.99 -7.25
C THR A 107 -1.07 -8.35 -6.68
N SER A 108 -1.55 -9.44 -7.27
CA SER A 108 -1.24 -10.81 -6.85
C SER A 108 -1.58 -11.02 -5.36
N THR A 109 -0.62 -11.52 -4.60
CA THR A 109 -0.69 -11.60 -3.15
C THR A 109 -1.03 -10.26 -2.48
N GLY A 110 -0.48 -9.14 -2.94
CA GLY A 110 -0.86 -7.81 -2.45
C GLY A 110 -2.34 -7.52 -2.67
N GLY A 111 -2.92 -8.00 -3.78
CA GLY A 111 -4.35 -7.92 -4.06
C GLY A 111 -5.20 -8.77 -3.11
N LEU A 112 -4.75 -9.99 -2.78
CA LEU A 112 -5.38 -10.81 -1.74
C LEU A 112 -5.38 -10.09 -0.38
N ILE A 113 -4.25 -9.48 -0.01
CA ILE A 113 -4.10 -8.73 1.24
C ILE A 113 -5.00 -7.48 1.22
N ALA A 114 -5.06 -6.76 0.10
CA ALA A 114 -5.93 -5.59 -0.07
C ALA A 114 -7.41 -5.93 0.14
N ILE A 115 -7.88 -7.06 -0.42
CA ILE A 115 -9.25 -7.55 -0.22
C ILE A 115 -9.49 -7.90 1.25
N MET A 116 -8.57 -8.62 1.91
CA MET A 116 -8.70 -8.96 3.33
C MET A 116 -8.80 -7.72 4.22
N LEU A 117 -7.93 -6.74 3.99
CA LEU A 117 -7.84 -5.53 4.81
C LEU A 117 -8.99 -4.57 4.57
N GLY A 118 -9.25 -4.21 3.31
CA GLY A 118 -10.18 -3.13 2.96
C GLY A 118 -11.62 -3.59 2.77
N HIS A 119 -11.83 -4.71 2.07
CA HIS A 119 -13.17 -5.16 1.70
C HIS A 119 -13.76 -6.07 2.79
N LEU A 120 -13.01 -7.07 3.24
CA LEU A 120 -13.42 -7.97 4.32
C LEU A 120 -13.23 -7.36 5.72
N LYS A 121 -12.64 -6.15 5.79
CA LYS A 121 -12.41 -5.37 7.01
C LYS A 121 -11.69 -6.15 8.11
N MET A 122 -10.81 -7.06 7.72
CA MET A 122 -10.05 -7.87 8.67
C MET A 122 -9.02 -7.00 9.38
N SER A 123 -8.80 -7.27 10.67
CA SER A 123 -7.66 -6.71 11.37
C SER A 123 -6.35 -7.19 10.76
N ILE A 124 -5.27 -6.46 11.01
CA ILE A 124 -3.94 -6.86 10.50
C ILE A 124 -3.50 -8.23 11.03
N ASP A 125 -3.86 -8.57 12.27
CA ASP A 125 -3.56 -9.87 12.89
C ASP A 125 -4.37 -11.02 12.26
N ASN A 126 -5.67 -10.79 12.03
CA ASN A 126 -6.52 -11.76 11.36
C ASN A 126 -6.07 -11.97 9.90
N THR A 127 -5.63 -10.90 9.24
CA THR A 127 -5.08 -10.94 7.89
C THR A 127 -3.81 -11.77 7.85
N GLN A 128 -2.88 -11.58 8.79
CA GLN A 128 -1.68 -12.41 8.91
C GLN A 128 -2.03 -13.88 9.10
N ALA A 129 -2.96 -14.20 10.01
CA ALA A 129 -3.37 -15.57 10.29
C ALA A 129 -4.02 -16.24 9.07
N ALA A 130 -4.94 -15.53 8.41
CA ALA A 130 -5.61 -16.01 7.21
C ALA A 130 -4.64 -16.19 6.05
N TYR A 131 -3.74 -15.24 5.84
CA TYR A 131 -2.72 -15.32 4.80
C TYR A 131 -1.76 -16.49 5.01
N ASN A 132 -1.32 -16.73 6.25
CA ASN A 132 -0.46 -17.88 6.59
C ASN A 132 -1.17 -19.21 6.33
N LYS A 133 -2.46 -19.29 6.65
CA LYS A 133 -3.29 -20.48 6.38
C LYS A 133 -3.46 -20.69 4.87
N LEU A 134 -3.87 -19.65 4.14
CA LEU A 134 -4.04 -19.68 2.68
C LEU A 134 -2.74 -20.10 2.00
N SER A 135 -1.61 -19.46 2.35
CA SER A 135 -0.29 -19.79 1.81
C SER A 135 0.08 -21.25 2.04
N ARG A 136 -0.22 -21.81 3.23
CA ARG A 136 0.04 -23.22 3.53
C ARG A 136 -0.85 -24.17 2.74
N GLU A 137 -2.12 -23.83 2.53
CA GLU A 137 -3.06 -24.65 1.76
C GLU A 137 -2.74 -24.66 0.26
N VAL A 138 -2.32 -23.52 -0.27
CA VAL A 138 -2.04 -23.32 -1.71
C VAL A 138 -0.66 -23.84 -2.09
N PHE A 139 0.37 -23.52 -1.31
CA PHE A 139 1.77 -23.85 -1.62
C PHE A 139 2.32 -25.06 -0.84
N GLY A 140 1.53 -25.64 0.06
CA GLY A 140 1.92 -26.84 0.80
C GLY A 140 2.03 -28.10 -0.08
N PRO A 141 2.89 -29.07 0.27
CA PRO A 141 3.05 -30.31 -0.48
C PRO A 141 1.72 -31.07 -0.56
N ARG A 142 1.43 -31.63 -1.74
CA ARG A 142 0.30 -32.54 -1.95
C ARG A 142 0.42 -33.71 -0.97
N ARG A 143 -0.36 -33.70 0.12
CA ARG A 143 -0.60 -34.92 0.90
C ARG A 143 -1.40 -35.86 0.00
N SER A 144 -0.70 -36.80 -0.64
CA SER A 144 -1.36 -37.90 -1.36
C SER A 144 -2.19 -38.67 -0.35
N LYS A 145 -3.51 -38.75 -0.56
CA LYS A 145 -4.41 -39.58 0.24
C LYS A 145 -4.30 -41.07 -0.09
N TYR A 146 -3.45 -41.45 -1.04
CA TYR A 146 -3.31 -42.81 -1.52
C TYR A 146 -1.91 -43.36 -1.27
N ASN A 147 -1.85 -44.52 -0.62
CA ASN A 147 -0.69 -45.40 -0.57
C ASN A 147 -0.58 -46.14 -1.90
N LEU A 148 -0.07 -45.48 -2.95
CA LEU A 148 0.19 -46.15 -4.23
C LEU A 148 1.63 -46.72 -4.25
N PRO A 149 1.85 -47.94 -4.76
CA PRO A 149 3.19 -48.54 -4.87
C PRO A 149 4.11 -47.71 -5.78
N GLY A 150 5.38 -47.59 -5.39
CA GLY A 150 6.34 -46.61 -5.91
C GLY A 150 6.50 -46.56 -7.43
N LYS A 151 6.43 -47.71 -8.13
CA LYS A 151 6.59 -47.77 -9.60
C LYS A 151 5.47 -47.07 -10.38
N LEU A 152 4.24 -47.06 -9.87
CA LEU A 152 3.11 -46.41 -10.53
C LEU A 152 3.15 -44.88 -10.32
N LEU A 153 3.66 -44.43 -9.17
CA LEU A 153 3.90 -43.02 -8.90
C LEU A 153 4.96 -42.44 -9.83
N ASP A 154 6.01 -43.20 -10.17
CA ASP A 154 7.07 -42.74 -11.07
C ASP A 154 6.57 -42.55 -12.51
N ILE A 155 5.70 -43.45 -12.99
CA ILE A 155 5.06 -43.32 -14.32
C ILE A 155 4.11 -42.12 -14.36
N ILE A 156 3.30 -41.92 -13.32
CA ILE A 156 2.39 -40.77 -13.22
C ILE A 156 3.17 -39.45 -13.11
N ARG A 157 4.29 -39.45 -12.38
CA ARG A 157 5.20 -38.28 -12.29
C ARG A 157 5.80 -37.95 -13.66
N LEU A 158 6.30 -38.94 -14.39
CA LEU A 158 6.85 -38.74 -15.73
C LEU A 158 5.79 -38.22 -16.70
N TYR A 159 4.57 -38.76 -16.64
CA TYR A 159 3.45 -38.31 -17.46
C TYR A 159 3.00 -36.87 -17.14
N ASN A 160 3.03 -36.47 -15.87
CA ASN A 160 2.72 -35.10 -15.44
C ASN A 160 3.83 -34.10 -15.75
N ILE A 161 5.11 -34.52 -15.76
CA ILE A 161 6.24 -33.67 -16.18
C ILE A 161 6.15 -33.34 -17.68
N LEU A 162 5.63 -34.26 -18.50
CA LEU A 162 5.47 -34.08 -19.94
C LEU A 162 4.26 -33.20 -20.32
N ARG A 163 3.31 -32.96 -19.40
CA ARG A 163 2.22 -32.00 -19.59
C ARG A 163 2.60 -30.66 -18.97
N VAL A 164 2.91 -29.67 -19.80
CA VAL A 164 3.09 -28.26 -19.39
C VAL A 164 1.72 -27.66 -19.04
N ASN A 165 1.11 -28.14 -17.96
CA ASN A 165 -0.11 -27.59 -17.37
C ASN A 165 0.25 -26.86 -16.07
N ALA A 166 -0.59 -25.93 -15.62
CA ALA A 166 -0.37 -25.09 -14.44
C ALA A 166 0.25 -25.86 -13.25
N LYS A 167 1.31 -25.29 -12.65
CA LYS A 167 2.12 -25.94 -11.61
C LYS A 167 1.31 -26.24 -10.33
N PHE A 168 0.27 -25.45 -10.06
CA PHE A 168 -0.60 -25.57 -8.89
C PHE A 168 -2.07 -25.74 -9.29
N ASP A 169 -2.83 -26.35 -8.37
CA ASP A 169 -4.23 -26.66 -8.56
C ASP A 169 -5.09 -25.41 -8.35
N SER A 170 -5.58 -24.81 -9.43
CA SER A 170 -6.43 -23.61 -9.38
C SER A 170 -7.69 -23.81 -8.53
N LYS A 171 -8.21 -25.04 -8.42
CA LYS A 171 -9.36 -25.33 -7.54
C LYS A 171 -8.99 -25.21 -6.08
N ARG A 172 -7.77 -25.59 -5.69
CA ARG A 172 -7.30 -25.41 -4.30
C ARG A 172 -7.18 -23.95 -3.92
N LEU A 173 -6.64 -23.12 -4.82
CA LEU A 173 -6.56 -21.68 -4.61
C LEU A 173 -7.97 -21.09 -4.49
N GLU A 174 -8.89 -21.46 -5.38
CA GLU A 174 -10.29 -21.03 -5.32
C GLU A 174 -10.94 -21.44 -3.98
N GLU A 175 -10.85 -22.71 -3.59
CA GLU A 175 -11.40 -23.20 -2.32
C GLU A 175 -10.80 -22.47 -1.11
N ALA A 176 -9.48 -22.23 -1.10
CA ALA A 176 -8.81 -21.53 -0.01
C ALA A 176 -9.25 -20.06 0.09
N ILE A 177 -9.40 -19.37 -1.05
CA ILE A 177 -9.95 -18.01 -1.14
C ILE A 177 -11.38 -17.99 -0.61
N ARG A 178 -12.26 -18.86 -1.13
CA ARG A 178 -13.66 -18.95 -0.72
C ARG A 178 -13.78 -19.23 0.79
N ARG A 179 -12.99 -20.16 1.33
CA ARG A 179 -12.94 -20.44 2.78
C ARG A 179 -12.51 -19.23 3.59
N THR A 180 -11.52 -18.47 3.11
CA THR A 180 -11.03 -17.27 3.80
C THR A 180 -12.12 -16.21 3.87
N ILE A 181 -12.80 -15.95 2.75
CA ILE A 181 -13.92 -14.99 2.69
C ILE A 181 -15.05 -15.41 3.64
N ALA A 182 -15.45 -16.69 3.59
CA ALA A 182 -16.50 -17.24 4.46
C ALA A 182 -16.15 -17.15 5.96
N THR A 183 -14.88 -17.36 6.33
CA THR A 183 -14.41 -17.25 7.72
C THR A 183 -14.52 -15.81 8.23
N SER A 184 -14.43 -14.83 7.34
CA SER A 184 -14.63 -13.40 7.66
C SER A 184 -16.10 -12.98 7.67
N SER A 185 -17.04 -13.93 7.72
CA SER A 185 -18.51 -13.68 7.72
C SER A 185 -19.04 -12.96 6.47
N HIS A 186 -18.35 -13.11 5.34
CA HIS A 186 -18.80 -12.61 4.05
C HIS A 186 -19.20 -13.78 3.14
N ASP A 187 -20.23 -13.59 2.31
CA ASP A 187 -20.55 -14.56 1.25
C ASP A 187 -19.48 -14.49 0.16
N PRO A 188 -18.74 -15.57 -0.14
CA PRO A 188 -17.77 -15.59 -1.23
C PRO A 188 -18.36 -15.16 -2.56
N ASP A 189 -19.61 -15.55 -2.84
CA ASP A 189 -20.32 -15.27 -4.08
C ASP A 189 -21.00 -13.89 -4.10
N ALA A 190 -20.85 -13.08 -3.05
CA ALA A 190 -21.30 -11.70 -3.05
C ALA A 190 -20.57 -10.87 -4.11
N PRO A 191 -21.23 -9.85 -4.69
CA PRO A 191 -20.58 -8.90 -5.58
C PRO A 191 -19.41 -8.20 -4.89
N PHE A 192 -18.29 -8.09 -5.58
CA PHE A 192 -17.12 -7.35 -5.11
C PHE A 192 -17.41 -5.85 -5.10
N HIS A 193 -18.17 -5.37 -6.09
CA HIS A 193 -18.67 -4.00 -6.13
C HIS A 193 -19.72 -3.75 -5.04
N ALA A 194 -19.56 -2.70 -4.25
CA ALA A 194 -20.54 -2.31 -3.23
C ALA A 194 -21.88 -1.94 -3.88
N GLN A 195 -22.97 -2.62 -3.50
CA GLN A 195 -24.31 -2.24 -3.96
C GLN A 195 -24.90 -1.19 -3.00
N GLY A 196 -25.34 -0.06 -3.56
CA GLY A 196 -25.95 1.04 -2.79
C GLY A 196 -24.96 2.15 -2.46
N ASN A 197 -24.46 2.16 -1.21
CA ASN A 197 -23.61 3.25 -0.70
C ASN A 197 -22.14 3.10 -1.12
N GLU A 198 -21.40 4.21 -1.12
CA GLU A 198 -19.95 4.18 -1.28
C GLU A 198 -19.31 3.29 -0.20
N PRO A 199 -18.28 2.51 -0.56
CA PRO A 199 -17.62 1.65 0.42
C PRO A 199 -16.81 2.49 1.42
N ASP A 200 -16.79 2.05 2.69
CA ASP A 200 -16.00 2.70 3.76
C ASP A 200 -14.50 2.74 3.42
N CYS A 201 -14.01 1.74 2.68
CA CYS A 201 -12.65 1.67 2.15
C CYS A 201 -12.72 1.21 0.69
N ARG A 202 -12.12 2.00 -0.22
CA ARG A 202 -12.04 1.65 -1.63
C ARG A 202 -10.95 0.62 -1.84
N VAL A 203 -11.28 -0.49 -2.49
CA VAL A 203 -10.33 -1.56 -2.79
C VAL A 203 -10.27 -1.77 -4.29
N LEU A 204 -9.05 -1.87 -4.80
CA LEU A 204 -8.79 -2.28 -6.18
C LEU A 204 -7.73 -3.38 -6.23
N VAL A 205 -7.87 -4.27 -7.21
CA VAL A 205 -6.87 -5.30 -7.49
C VAL A 205 -6.52 -5.30 -8.97
N CYS A 206 -5.23 -5.49 -9.26
CA CYS A 206 -4.74 -5.57 -10.62
C CYS A 206 -4.71 -7.02 -11.10
N SER A 207 -5.22 -7.24 -12.32
CA SER A 207 -5.06 -8.47 -13.09
C SER A 207 -4.70 -8.09 -14.52
N THR A 208 -4.43 -9.07 -15.37
CA THR A 208 -4.10 -8.85 -16.78
C THR A 208 -5.08 -9.64 -17.66
N HIS A 209 -5.61 -9.00 -18.70
CA HIS A 209 -6.40 -9.68 -19.71
C HIS A 209 -5.53 -10.67 -20.48
N GLN A 210 -5.98 -11.93 -20.54
CA GLN A 210 -5.22 -13.01 -21.18
C GLN A 210 -5.05 -12.78 -22.69
N SER A 211 -6.02 -12.14 -23.33
CA SER A 211 -6.09 -11.97 -24.79
C SER A 211 -4.99 -11.06 -25.34
N ASP A 212 -4.72 -9.95 -24.67
CA ASP A 212 -3.87 -8.87 -25.17
C ASP A 212 -2.79 -8.40 -24.18
N GLY A 213 -2.80 -8.92 -22.95
CA GLY A 213 -1.85 -8.53 -21.91
C GLY A 213 -2.14 -7.18 -21.28
N SER A 214 -3.29 -6.56 -21.56
CA SER A 214 -3.68 -5.26 -21.00
C SER A 214 -4.04 -5.36 -19.51
N LEU A 215 -3.87 -4.26 -18.77
CA LEU A 215 -4.23 -4.16 -17.36
C LEU A 215 -5.75 -4.20 -17.18
N ALA A 216 -6.21 -5.11 -16.33
CA ALA A 216 -7.59 -5.19 -15.86
C ALA A 216 -7.66 -4.80 -14.38
N ILE A 217 -8.35 -3.71 -14.07
CA ILE A 217 -8.57 -3.24 -12.71
C ILE A 217 -9.94 -3.76 -12.24
N LEU A 218 -9.95 -4.48 -11.12
CA LEU A 218 -11.19 -4.94 -10.49
C LEU A 218 -11.33 -4.19 -9.16
N SER A 219 -12.44 -3.51 -8.93
CA SER A 219 -12.63 -2.64 -7.76
C SER A 219 -13.97 -2.85 -7.06
N ASN A 220 -14.04 -2.50 -5.77
CA ASN A 220 -15.29 -2.48 -5.01
C ASN A 220 -16.09 -1.16 -5.18
N PHE A 221 -15.57 -0.23 -5.97
CA PHE A 221 -16.14 1.09 -6.24
C PHE A 221 -16.24 1.33 -7.75
N LYS A 222 -17.11 2.25 -8.16
CA LYS A 222 -17.28 2.67 -9.55
C LYS A 222 -16.50 3.95 -9.83
N LEU A 223 -15.87 4.01 -10.99
CA LEU A 223 -15.33 5.24 -11.54
C LEU A 223 -16.33 5.81 -12.57
N GLU A 224 -16.81 7.04 -12.35
CA GLU A 224 -17.75 7.67 -13.29
C GLU A 224 -17.13 7.87 -14.68
N GLY A 225 -17.89 7.56 -15.74
CA GLY A 225 -17.41 7.69 -17.12
C GLY A 225 -16.37 6.65 -17.55
N SER A 226 -15.98 5.74 -16.66
CA SER A 226 -15.13 4.62 -17.03
C SER A 226 -15.89 3.63 -17.89
N THR A 227 -15.34 3.35 -19.09
CA THR A 227 -15.69 2.20 -19.92
C THR A 227 -14.91 0.96 -19.52
N GLN A 228 -14.14 0.99 -18.41
CA GLN A 228 -13.62 -0.25 -17.84
C GLN A 228 -14.85 -1.12 -17.62
N ASP A 229 -14.83 -2.25 -18.32
CA ASP A 229 -15.94 -3.17 -18.50
C ASP A 229 -16.77 -3.21 -17.21
N PRO A 230 -18.11 -3.12 -17.25
CA PRO A 230 -18.86 -3.53 -16.10
C PRO A 230 -18.59 -5.03 -15.97
N VAL A 231 -17.55 -5.36 -15.24
CA VAL A 231 -17.49 -6.60 -14.49
C VAL A 231 -18.44 -6.41 -13.30
N GLY A 232 -19.68 -5.99 -13.61
CA GLY A 232 -20.72 -5.55 -12.69
C GLY A 232 -21.30 -6.67 -11.85
N ASN A 233 -20.76 -7.88 -12.00
CA ASN A 233 -21.01 -9.05 -11.19
C ASN A 233 -19.71 -9.84 -10.91
N VAL A 234 -18.55 -9.18 -10.78
CA VAL A 234 -17.37 -9.86 -10.20
C VAL A 234 -17.73 -10.25 -8.79
N LYS A 235 -17.58 -11.52 -8.46
CA LYS A 235 -17.69 -11.98 -7.08
C LYS A 235 -16.37 -11.72 -6.36
N ILE A 236 -16.42 -11.52 -5.05
CA ILE A 236 -15.22 -11.27 -4.24
C ILE A 236 -14.14 -12.33 -4.51
N TRP A 237 -14.53 -13.61 -4.57
CA TRP A 237 -13.60 -14.70 -4.84
C TRP A 237 -13.02 -14.67 -6.26
N GLU A 238 -13.76 -14.18 -7.25
CA GLU A 238 -13.30 -14.05 -8.64
C GLU A 238 -12.24 -12.96 -8.75
N ALA A 239 -12.44 -11.81 -8.10
CA ALA A 239 -11.43 -10.74 -8.03
C ALA A 239 -10.14 -11.23 -7.38
N ALA A 240 -10.28 -11.91 -6.23
CA ALA A 240 -9.16 -12.49 -5.50
C ALA A 240 -8.40 -13.55 -6.33
N ARG A 241 -9.11 -14.41 -7.07
CA ARG A 241 -8.47 -15.42 -7.92
C ARG A 241 -7.87 -14.80 -9.17
N ALA A 242 -8.50 -13.80 -9.79
CA ALA A 242 -7.95 -13.11 -10.96
C ALA A 242 -6.59 -12.48 -10.68
N THR A 243 -6.49 -11.73 -9.58
CA THR A 243 -5.24 -11.06 -9.23
C THR A 243 -4.15 -12.07 -8.88
N SER A 244 -4.47 -13.20 -8.24
CA SER A 244 -3.49 -14.19 -7.78
C SER A 244 -3.20 -15.36 -8.74
N ALA A 245 -3.80 -15.36 -9.94
CA ALA A 245 -3.63 -16.42 -10.94
C ALA A 245 -2.29 -16.30 -11.70
N ALA A 246 -1.16 -16.45 -10.99
CA ALA A 246 0.17 -16.27 -11.55
C ALA A 246 0.39 -17.16 -12.77
N THR A 247 0.75 -16.57 -13.91
CA THR A 247 0.98 -17.35 -15.14
C THR A 247 2.11 -18.36 -14.90
N ARG A 248 1.97 -19.58 -15.47
CA ARG A 248 2.76 -20.79 -15.17
C ARG A 248 2.42 -21.49 -13.85
N PHE A 249 1.84 -20.79 -12.87
CA PHE A 249 1.46 -21.36 -11.59
C PHE A 249 0.00 -21.81 -11.55
N PHE A 250 -0.92 -21.02 -12.08
CA PHE A 250 -2.35 -21.30 -12.06
C PHE A 250 -2.96 -21.13 -13.45
N ASP A 251 -4.04 -21.86 -13.72
CA ASP A 251 -4.86 -21.62 -14.90
C ASP A 251 -5.52 -20.22 -14.81
N PRO A 252 -5.75 -19.55 -15.96
CA PRO A 252 -6.50 -18.29 -16.02
C PRO A 252 -7.95 -18.44 -15.50
N ILE A 253 -8.51 -17.37 -14.96
CA ILE A 253 -9.95 -17.29 -14.63
C ILE A 253 -10.73 -16.65 -15.74
N LYS A 254 -11.96 -17.10 -15.96
CA LYS A 254 -12.90 -16.46 -16.88
C LYS A 254 -13.97 -15.75 -16.07
N ILE A 255 -14.07 -14.43 -16.21
CA ILE A 255 -14.97 -13.60 -15.41
C ILE A 255 -16.00 -12.92 -16.32
N GLY A 256 -17.17 -12.64 -15.76
CA GLY A 256 -18.24 -11.92 -16.43
C GLY A 256 -19.01 -12.77 -17.45
N ASP A 257 -19.90 -12.08 -18.17
CA ASP A 257 -20.80 -12.69 -19.14
C ASP A 257 -20.06 -13.16 -20.40
N PHE A 258 -19.07 -12.37 -20.85
CA PHE A 258 -18.22 -12.68 -21.99
C PHE A 258 -17.09 -13.66 -21.67
N LYS A 259 -16.97 -14.11 -20.41
CA LYS A 259 -15.95 -15.07 -19.97
C LYS A 259 -14.53 -14.64 -20.35
N LEU A 260 -14.25 -13.35 -20.17
CA LEU A 260 -12.93 -12.77 -20.44
C LEU A 260 -11.89 -13.44 -19.54
N GLY A 261 -10.77 -13.85 -20.13
CA GLY A 261 -9.68 -14.49 -19.42
C GLY A 261 -8.85 -13.47 -18.62
N HIS A 262 -8.61 -13.73 -17.35
CA HIS A 262 -7.73 -12.97 -16.48
C HIS A 262 -6.61 -13.85 -15.92
N VAL A 263 -5.43 -13.26 -15.84
CA VAL A 263 -4.24 -13.81 -15.19
C VAL A 263 -3.67 -12.77 -14.22
N ASP A 264 -2.71 -13.18 -13.39
CA ASP A 264 -2.06 -12.29 -12.42
C ASP A 264 -1.43 -11.06 -13.08
N GLY A 265 -1.68 -9.89 -12.47
CA GLY A 265 -1.15 -8.59 -12.88
C GLY A 265 0.36 -8.41 -12.64
N ALA A 266 1.04 -9.41 -12.06
CA ALA A 266 2.47 -9.36 -11.79
C ALA A 266 3.32 -9.13 -13.06
N PHE A 267 2.80 -9.47 -14.24
CA PHE A 267 3.43 -9.10 -15.50
C PHE A 267 3.09 -7.65 -15.85
N GLY A 268 4.02 -6.73 -15.56
CA GLY A 268 3.94 -5.32 -15.92
C GLY A 268 3.29 -4.41 -14.88
N ASN A 269 2.53 -4.94 -13.91
CA ASN A 269 1.85 -4.13 -12.89
C ASN A 269 2.01 -4.71 -11.47
N ASN A 270 3.16 -5.34 -11.17
CA ASN A 270 3.39 -5.97 -9.86
C ASN A 270 3.42 -4.97 -8.69
N ASN A 271 3.92 -3.76 -8.93
CA ASN A 271 3.76 -2.61 -8.04
C ASN A 271 2.58 -1.77 -8.54
N PRO A 272 1.41 -1.79 -7.85
CA PRO A 272 0.23 -1.08 -8.32
C PRO A 272 0.23 0.41 -7.98
N ILE A 273 1.33 1.01 -7.51
CA ILE A 273 1.36 2.40 -7.02
C ILE A 273 0.83 3.41 -8.05
N ARG A 274 1.22 3.29 -9.32
CA ARG A 274 0.73 4.15 -10.41
C ARG A 274 -0.76 3.93 -10.67
N THR A 275 -1.23 2.70 -10.58
CA THR A 275 -2.65 2.36 -10.73
C THR A 275 -3.48 2.95 -9.59
N VAL A 276 -3.03 2.77 -8.34
CA VAL A 276 -3.67 3.33 -7.15
C VAL A 276 -3.73 4.85 -7.23
N TRP A 277 -2.60 5.48 -7.56
CA TRP A 277 -2.51 6.92 -7.76
C TRP A 277 -3.46 7.43 -8.85
N SER A 278 -3.46 6.78 -10.03
CA SER A 278 -4.32 7.19 -11.15
C SER A 278 -5.81 7.04 -10.81
N GLN A 279 -6.21 5.94 -10.17
CA GLN A 279 -7.59 5.72 -9.74
C GLN A 279 -8.02 6.72 -8.67
N ALA A 280 -7.15 7.02 -7.70
CA ALA A 280 -7.38 8.04 -6.69
C ALA A 280 -7.57 9.44 -7.32
N ASN A 281 -6.69 9.82 -8.24
CA ASN A 281 -6.82 11.07 -8.98
C ASN A 281 -8.14 11.12 -9.74
N HIS A 282 -8.49 10.10 -10.54
CA HIS A 282 -9.75 10.12 -11.28
C HIS A 282 -10.99 10.22 -10.36
N LEU A 283 -10.95 9.61 -9.18
CA LEU A 283 -12.05 9.68 -8.21
C LEU A 283 -12.16 11.05 -7.56
N TRP A 284 -11.05 11.62 -7.10
CA TRP A 284 -11.08 12.77 -6.20
C TRP A 284 -10.63 14.09 -6.82
N VAL A 285 -10.02 14.10 -8.01
CA VAL A 285 -9.61 15.35 -8.69
C VAL A 285 -10.79 16.21 -9.15
N ARG A 286 -11.98 15.60 -9.27
CA ARG A 286 -13.22 16.32 -9.63
C ARG A 286 -13.90 16.96 -8.42
N GLU A 287 -13.39 16.75 -7.20
CA GLU A 287 -13.83 17.47 -6.02
C GLU A 287 -13.45 18.97 -6.15
N ARG A 288 -14.27 19.84 -5.57
CA ARG A 288 -14.12 21.31 -5.69
C ARG A 288 -12.76 21.82 -5.19
N ASN A 289 -12.12 21.05 -4.30
CA ASN A 289 -10.76 21.24 -3.84
C ASN A 289 -10.06 19.87 -3.88
N PRO A 290 -9.23 19.58 -4.89
CA PRO A 290 -8.58 18.28 -5.03
C PRO A 290 -7.75 17.96 -3.77
N PRO A 291 -7.88 16.76 -3.18
CA PRO A 291 -7.13 16.43 -1.98
C PRO A 291 -5.66 16.14 -2.28
N GLU A 292 -4.78 16.39 -1.31
CA GLU A 292 -3.41 15.86 -1.33
C GLU A 292 -3.44 14.37 -0.97
N PHE A 293 -2.57 13.59 -1.62
CA PHE A 293 -2.50 12.15 -1.39
C PHE A 293 -1.31 11.81 -0.51
N PHE A 294 -1.58 11.14 0.61
CA PHE A 294 -0.55 10.39 1.32
C PHE A 294 -0.48 8.99 0.73
N VAL A 295 0.70 8.53 0.33
CA VAL A 295 0.91 7.24 -0.33
C VAL A 295 1.88 6.39 0.47
N LEU A 296 1.40 5.24 0.94
CA LEU A 296 2.22 4.18 1.50
C LEU A 296 2.29 3.02 0.52
N SER A 297 3.48 2.75 -0.01
CA SER A 297 3.75 1.61 -0.88
C SER A 297 4.61 0.58 -0.16
N ILE A 298 4.19 -0.69 -0.16
CA ILE A 298 4.88 -1.77 0.55
C ILE A 298 5.16 -2.93 -0.41
N GLY A 299 6.45 -3.24 -0.54
CA GLY A 299 6.94 -4.34 -1.35
C GLY A 299 7.01 -5.68 -0.64
N THR A 300 7.25 -6.72 -1.43
CA THR A 300 7.40 -8.12 -0.97
C THR A 300 8.85 -8.57 -0.90
N GLY A 301 9.80 -7.64 -1.01
CA GLY A 301 11.24 -7.88 -0.98
C GLY A 301 11.87 -8.15 -2.34
N GLU A 302 13.16 -7.85 -2.42
CA GLU A 302 13.97 -8.10 -3.61
C GLU A 302 14.37 -9.58 -3.72
N ALA A 303 14.30 -10.13 -4.92
CA ALA A 303 14.87 -11.44 -5.24
C ALA A 303 16.16 -11.22 -6.05
N THR A 304 17.30 -11.76 -5.59
CA THR A 304 18.54 -11.74 -6.39
C THR A 304 18.75 -13.06 -7.12
N ARG A 305 19.62 -13.03 -8.13
CA ARG A 305 19.89 -14.13 -9.07
C ARG A 305 20.42 -15.36 -8.32
N PRO A 306 19.74 -16.52 -8.33
CA PRO A 306 20.37 -17.74 -7.87
C PRO A 306 21.39 -18.24 -8.90
N GLY A 307 22.41 -18.95 -8.40
CA GLY A 307 23.34 -19.72 -9.23
C GLY A 307 22.59 -20.68 -10.14
N ILE A 308 23.02 -20.75 -11.39
CA ILE A 308 22.37 -21.52 -12.45
C ILE A 308 22.49 -23.02 -12.13
N GLY A 309 21.36 -23.66 -11.80
CA GLY A 309 21.29 -25.12 -11.68
C GLY A 309 19.86 -25.66 -11.63
N GLY A 310 19.48 -26.47 -12.64
CA GLY A 310 18.27 -27.30 -12.62
C GLY A 310 17.04 -26.78 -13.40
N GLY A 311 16.12 -27.71 -13.73
CA GLY A 311 14.92 -27.54 -14.58
C GLY A 311 13.85 -26.55 -14.11
N TRP A 312 14.17 -25.67 -13.17
CA TRP A 312 13.31 -24.63 -12.57
C TRP A 312 13.72 -23.20 -12.96
N SER A 313 14.72 -23.04 -13.82
CA SER A 313 15.34 -21.76 -14.15
C SER A 313 14.41 -20.72 -14.80
N SER A 314 13.31 -21.13 -15.43
CA SER A 314 12.37 -20.19 -16.10
C SER A 314 11.47 -19.46 -15.10
N ILE A 315 10.97 -20.16 -14.08
CA ILE A 315 10.11 -19.58 -13.04
C ILE A 315 10.90 -18.60 -12.17
N ILE A 316 12.12 -18.96 -11.78
CA ILE A 316 12.98 -18.06 -10.99
C ILE A 316 13.30 -16.79 -11.78
N ARG A 317 13.60 -16.90 -13.08
CA ARG A 317 13.80 -15.75 -13.96
C ARG A 317 12.57 -14.84 -14.03
N THR A 318 11.36 -15.42 -14.09
CA THR A 318 10.11 -14.65 -14.02
C THR A 318 9.99 -13.88 -12.72
N LEU A 319 10.35 -14.47 -11.57
CA LEU A 319 10.24 -13.81 -10.26
C LEU A 319 11.24 -12.69 -10.06
N ILE A 320 12.47 -12.88 -10.52
CA ILE A 320 13.47 -11.83 -10.54
C ILE A 320 12.97 -10.69 -11.43
N LYS A 321 12.46 -10.99 -12.63
CA LYS A 321 11.92 -9.96 -13.53
C LYS A 321 10.79 -9.17 -12.87
N ILE A 322 9.85 -9.84 -12.22
CA ILE A 322 8.74 -9.21 -11.49
C ILE A 322 9.28 -8.30 -10.38
N ALA A 323 10.20 -8.81 -9.53
CA ALA A 323 10.78 -8.03 -8.43
C ALA A 323 11.58 -6.81 -8.94
N THR A 324 12.40 -6.97 -9.98
CA THR A 324 13.15 -5.86 -10.58
C THR A 324 12.22 -4.81 -11.18
N GLN A 325 11.16 -5.22 -11.89
CA GLN A 325 10.16 -4.28 -12.43
C GLN A 325 9.41 -3.51 -11.34
N THR A 326 9.26 -4.12 -10.16
CA THR A 326 8.56 -3.53 -9.00
C THR A 326 9.33 -2.35 -8.43
N GLU A 327 10.65 -2.51 -8.26
CA GLU A 327 11.51 -1.43 -7.77
C GLU A 327 11.68 -0.34 -8.82
N GLN A 328 11.87 -0.70 -10.09
CA GLN A 328 11.90 0.29 -11.17
C GLN A 328 10.62 1.15 -11.19
N THR A 329 9.45 0.54 -11.03
CA THR A 329 8.18 1.29 -10.97
C THR A 329 8.12 2.22 -9.75
N ALA A 330 8.68 1.81 -8.61
CA ALA A 330 8.74 2.64 -7.41
C ALA A 330 9.69 3.83 -7.57
N ASP A 331 10.86 3.60 -8.17
CA ASP A 331 11.87 4.62 -8.43
C ASP A 331 11.34 5.66 -9.43
N GLU A 332 10.78 5.22 -10.55
CA GLU A 332 10.19 6.13 -11.54
C GLU A 332 9.02 6.92 -10.94
N PHE A 333 8.17 6.30 -10.10
CA PHE A 333 7.08 7.02 -9.42
C PHE A 333 7.63 8.06 -8.45
N SER A 334 8.70 7.72 -7.73
CA SER A 334 9.39 8.62 -6.78
C SER A 334 10.03 9.81 -7.50
N ASP A 335 10.62 9.58 -8.67
CA ASP A 335 11.18 10.62 -9.52
C ASP A 335 10.11 11.56 -10.10
N ASP A 336 8.95 11.01 -10.47
CA ASP A 336 7.81 11.79 -10.96
C ASP A 336 7.13 12.62 -9.84
N HIS A 337 7.31 12.25 -8.56
CA HIS A 337 6.62 12.83 -7.40
C HIS A 337 7.59 13.21 -6.26
N ARG A 338 8.70 13.88 -6.60
CA ARG A 338 9.72 14.29 -5.62
C ARG A 338 9.19 15.26 -4.57
N ASP A 339 8.20 16.07 -4.92
CA ASP A 339 7.44 16.93 -4.02
C ASP A 339 6.80 16.13 -2.87
N LEU A 340 6.15 15.00 -3.18
CA LEU A 340 5.55 14.14 -2.16
C LEU A 340 6.60 13.54 -1.22
N ILE A 341 7.81 13.26 -1.69
CA ILE A 341 8.89 12.75 -0.84
C ILE A 341 9.39 13.86 0.09
N GLN A 342 9.61 15.05 -0.46
CA GLN A 342 10.05 16.23 0.29
C GLN A 342 9.03 16.62 1.38
N ASP A 343 7.74 16.51 1.07
CA ASP A 343 6.65 16.85 1.98
C ASP A 343 6.25 15.71 2.92
N GLU A 344 6.99 14.60 2.92
CA GLU A 344 6.72 13.41 3.74
C GLU A 344 5.31 12.84 3.49
N MET A 345 4.89 12.81 2.23
CA MET A 345 3.60 12.31 1.75
C MET A 345 3.73 11.02 0.92
N LEU A 346 4.94 10.59 0.57
CA LEU A 346 5.20 9.31 -0.09
C LEU A 346 6.22 8.49 0.70
N TYR A 347 5.85 7.25 1.05
CA TYR A 347 6.73 6.28 1.70
C TYR A 347 6.73 4.96 0.96
N ARG A 348 7.92 4.43 0.71
CA ARG A 348 8.15 3.10 0.13
C ARG A 348 8.94 2.24 1.11
N PHE A 349 8.37 1.10 1.49
CA PHE A 349 9.07 0.09 2.28
C PHE A 349 9.23 -1.18 1.48
N ASN A 350 10.47 -1.67 1.37
CA ASN A 350 10.76 -2.92 0.69
C ASN A 350 12.02 -3.57 1.29
N VAL A 351 11.96 -4.87 1.55
CA VAL A 351 13.08 -5.60 2.16
C VAL A 351 14.15 -5.86 1.09
N ALA A 352 15.23 -5.09 1.13
CA ALA A 352 16.30 -5.15 0.14
C ALA A 352 17.19 -6.40 0.26
N HIS A 353 17.37 -6.97 1.46
CA HIS A 353 18.24 -8.13 1.68
C HIS A 353 17.63 -9.16 2.65
N GLY A 354 18.02 -10.42 2.53
CA GLY A 354 17.59 -11.56 3.35
C GLY A 354 16.44 -12.37 2.77
N LEU A 355 15.86 -11.94 1.65
CA LEU A 355 14.77 -12.63 0.94
C LEU A 355 15.19 -13.19 -0.43
N GLU A 356 16.49 -13.13 -0.74
CA GLU A 356 17.07 -13.47 -2.03
C GLU A 356 16.85 -14.94 -2.42
N THR A 357 16.85 -15.81 -1.42
CA THR A 357 16.74 -17.27 -1.58
C THR A 357 15.31 -17.78 -1.37
N VAL A 358 14.37 -16.90 -1.02
CA VAL A 358 12.99 -17.31 -0.72
C VAL A 358 12.19 -17.42 -2.00
N HIS A 359 11.88 -18.65 -2.41
CA HIS A 359 11.02 -18.94 -3.55
C HIS A 359 9.52 -18.81 -3.21
N LEU A 360 8.68 -18.61 -4.23
CA LEU A 360 7.22 -18.39 -4.03
C LEU A 360 6.48 -19.56 -3.39
N ASP A 361 7.01 -20.78 -3.47
CA ASP A 361 6.32 -22.01 -3.07
C ASP A 361 6.87 -22.66 -1.81
N GLU A 362 7.79 -22.00 -1.12
CA GLU A 362 8.42 -22.54 0.09
C GLU A 362 7.82 -21.90 1.35
N TYR A 363 6.61 -22.32 1.72
CA TYR A 363 5.99 -21.94 3.00
C TYR A 363 6.88 -22.24 4.24
N LYS A 364 7.87 -23.13 4.09
CA LYS A 364 8.88 -23.43 5.12
C LYS A 364 9.82 -22.25 5.40
N HIS A 365 9.85 -21.24 4.53
CA HIS A 365 10.62 -20.02 4.70
C HIS A 365 9.83 -18.87 5.32
N MET A 366 8.61 -19.07 5.84
CA MET A 366 7.90 -18.04 6.61
C MET A 366 8.74 -17.48 7.76
N ASN A 367 9.53 -18.33 8.43
CA ASN A 367 10.46 -17.91 9.48
C ASN A 367 11.61 -17.05 8.94
N MET A 368 12.12 -17.38 7.75
CA MET A 368 13.15 -16.57 7.08
C MET A 368 12.59 -15.23 6.64
N ILE A 369 11.36 -15.22 6.09
CA ILE A 369 10.69 -13.97 5.71
C ILE A 369 10.55 -13.09 6.94
N ALA A 370 9.99 -13.63 8.03
CA ALA A 370 9.84 -12.89 9.28
C ALA A 370 11.19 -12.40 9.84
N GLY A 371 12.24 -13.22 9.79
CA GLY A 371 13.58 -12.86 10.25
C GLY A 371 14.22 -11.74 9.43
N ALA A 372 14.12 -11.80 8.10
CA ALA A 372 14.64 -10.79 7.20
C ALA A 372 13.84 -9.48 7.31
N THR A 373 12.50 -9.54 7.37
CA THR A 373 11.66 -8.36 7.59
C THR A 373 11.95 -7.71 8.93
N LYS A 374 12.12 -8.50 10.01
CA LYS A 374 12.50 -7.97 11.32
C LYS A 374 13.88 -7.30 11.29
N THR A 375 14.84 -7.93 10.62
CA THR A 375 16.18 -7.35 10.44
C THR A 375 16.10 -6.03 9.67
N TYR A 376 15.28 -5.95 8.62
CA TYR A 376 15.05 -4.75 7.86
C TYR A 376 14.43 -3.63 8.71
N LEU A 377 13.36 -3.94 9.46
CA LEU A 377 12.67 -2.97 10.32
C LEU A 377 13.58 -2.41 11.42
N ASN A 378 14.55 -3.19 11.90
CA ASN A 378 15.51 -2.77 12.94
C ASN A 378 16.76 -2.06 12.39
N ARG A 379 16.84 -1.78 11.07
CA ARG A 379 17.96 -1.00 10.54
C ARG A 379 17.78 0.46 10.94
N PRO A 380 18.80 1.17 11.47
CA PRO A 380 18.65 2.55 11.89
C PRO A 380 18.06 3.49 10.82
N ALA A 381 18.47 3.32 9.56
CA ALA A 381 17.92 4.09 8.44
C ALA A 381 16.43 3.79 8.18
N THR A 382 16.02 2.52 8.34
CA THR A 382 14.63 2.11 8.17
C THR A 382 13.77 2.55 9.36
N GLU A 383 14.27 2.43 10.58
CA GLU A 383 13.59 2.91 11.80
C GLU A 383 13.30 4.42 11.73
N ASP A 384 14.25 5.23 11.25
CA ASP A 384 14.05 6.67 11.08
C ASP A 384 12.94 7.00 10.07
N VAL A 385 12.96 6.35 8.90
CA VAL A 385 11.90 6.51 7.88
C VAL A 385 10.55 6.02 8.39
N LEU A 386 10.53 4.90 9.13
CA LEU A 386 9.32 4.34 9.72
C LEU A 386 8.73 5.27 10.77
N ALA A 387 9.56 5.82 11.65
CA ALA A 387 9.13 6.77 12.66
C ALA A 387 8.57 8.05 12.02
N ARG A 388 9.17 8.55 10.93
CA ARG A 388 8.59 9.65 10.13
C ARG A 388 7.22 9.30 9.58
N CYS A 389 7.10 8.15 8.91
CA CYS A 389 5.84 7.66 8.34
C CYS A 389 4.72 7.55 9.39
N VAL A 390 5.02 6.91 10.53
CA VAL A 390 4.05 6.74 11.62
C VAL A 390 3.66 8.08 12.22
N ARG A 391 4.60 9.01 12.43
CA ARG A 391 4.29 10.36 12.90
C ARG A 391 3.35 11.08 11.93
N LYS A 392 3.64 11.03 10.63
CA LYS A 392 2.79 11.63 9.61
C LYS A 392 1.39 11.00 9.61
N LEU A 393 1.29 9.67 9.64
CA LEU A 393 0.01 8.96 9.75
C LEU A 393 -0.76 9.34 11.02
N LYS A 394 -0.08 9.50 12.17
CA LYS A 394 -0.73 9.96 13.42
C LYS A 394 -1.35 11.34 13.24
N ILE A 395 -0.60 12.29 12.66
CA ILE A 395 -1.12 13.63 12.37
C ILE A 395 -2.35 13.53 11.46
N LEU A 396 -2.21 12.86 10.31
CA LEU A 396 -3.28 12.73 9.32
C LEU A 396 -4.53 12.02 9.85
N THR A 397 -4.37 11.04 10.75
CA THR A 397 -5.50 10.28 11.31
C THR A 397 -6.11 10.87 12.58
N GLN A 398 -5.39 11.66 13.38
CA GLN A 398 -5.95 12.37 14.55
C GLN A 398 -6.85 13.54 14.13
N CYS A 399 -6.41 14.21 13.08
CA CYS A 399 -7.11 15.22 12.33
C CYS A 399 -8.53 14.82 11.84
N ASN A 400 -8.79 13.53 11.63
CA ASN A 400 -10.12 13.03 11.27
C ASN A 400 -11.06 12.86 12.48
N TYR A 401 -10.56 12.98 13.72
CA TYR A 401 -11.31 12.68 14.94
C TYR A 401 -11.26 13.78 16.02
N LEU A 402 -10.52 14.87 15.81
CA LEU A 402 -10.47 15.99 16.74
C LEU A 402 -11.09 17.22 16.07
N SER A 403 -12.07 17.82 16.74
CA SER A 403 -12.45 19.20 16.43
C SER A 403 -11.18 20.08 16.49
N PRO A 404 -11.08 21.15 15.68
CA PRO A 404 -9.89 22.02 15.66
C PRO A 404 -9.42 22.46 17.05
N ALA A 405 -10.34 22.64 18.00
CA ALA A 405 -10.06 23.01 19.39
C ALA A 405 -9.28 21.94 20.18
N SER A 406 -9.48 20.65 19.87
CA SER A 406 -8.89 19.54 20.62
C SER A 406 -7.48 19.20 20.13
N TYR A 407 -7.18 19.46 18.85
CA TYR A 407 -5.84 19.33 18.27
C TYR A 407 -4.85 20.27 18.98
N TYR A 408 -5.17 21.55 19.13
CA TYR A 408 -4.30 22.54 19.79
C TYR A 408 -4.03 22.25 21.28
N GLN A 409 -4.91 21.51 21.96
CA GLN A 409 -4.67 21.09 23.35
C GLN A 409 -3.72 19.89 23.46
N SER A 410 -3.60 19.06 22.42
CA SER A 410 -2.75 17.85 22.43
C SER A 410 -1.26 18.13 22.13
N ILE A 411 -0.94 19.34 21.65
CA ILE A 411 0.42 19.78 21.27
C ILE A 411 1.04 20.74 22.30
N ARG A 412 0.36 21.01 23.41
CA ARG A 412 0.91 21.64 24.62
C ARG A 412 1.25 20.57 25.63
#